data_AF-A0A972DHG6-F1
#
_entry.id   AF-A0A972DHG6-F1
#
_cell.length_a   1.000
_cell.length_b   1.000
_cell.length_c   1.000
_cell.angle_alpha   90.00
_cell.angle_beta   90.00
_cell.angle_gamma   90.00
#
_symmetry.space_group_name_H-M   'P 1'
#
loop_
_entity.id
_entity.type
_entity.pdbx_description
1 polymer ?
#
loop_
_entity_poly.entity_id
_entity_poly.type
_entity_poly.pdbx_seq_one_letter_code
_entity_poly.pdbx_strand_id
1 'polypeptide(L)'
;MSKKKRQLKIGRFILFLIFFTGIVYGAVQAGYRVYSVVSNLNWNTNGPHNSPNISITNREFSENENDYTYVTMLPEDISKGSLILVNNEYLYPLVDQTECVSLFDYKSLNYNVKDTLVTVSKTIIDPLNRMLDDFYKSTGLKTVNVVSGFRTYEFQESLYLDEVKQKGEAEAKRWVARPGGSEHHTGLAVDFSLFFNNGTSATYDGKGDYRKINDNAHKYGFVMRYDRQKENLTGIAHEPWHFRYVGIPHSYIMVEKDFCLEEYIDYLRGFEYGKNHLIVTYEDREYEIYFTTETRVPVPKDLPYDISGNNVDGFIVTVYR
;
A
#
# COMPACT_ATOMS: atom_id res chain seq x y z
N MET A 1 -47.78 -6.95 -35.03
CA MET A 1 -48.09 -6.80 -33.59
C MET A 1 -46.95 -7.37 -32.74
N SER A 2 -46.33 -6.48 -31.97
CA SER A 2 -45.51 -6.62 -30.74
C SER A 2 -44.46 -7.74 -30.57
N LYS A 3 -43.18 -7.35 -30.62
CA LYS A 3 -42.04 -8.03 -29.97
C LYS A 3 -42.02 -7.67 -28.48
N LYS A 4 -42.10 -8.66 -27.58
CA LYS A 4 -41.94 -8.46 -26.13
C LYS A 4 -40.47 -8.14 -25.80
N LYS A 5 -40.18 -6.89 -25.41
CA LYS A 5 -38.93 -6.50 -24.75
C LYS A 5 -38.92 -7.06 -23.33
N ARG A 6 -37.90 -7.84 -22.99
CA ARG A 6 -37.61 -8.26 -21.61
C ARG A 6 -36.93 -7.08 -20.90
N GLN A 7 -37.64 -6.43 -19.97
CA GLN A 7 -37.02 -5.44 -19.08
C GLN A 7 -36.15 -6.18 -18.06
N LEU A 8 -34.83 -5.94 -18.09
CA LEU A 8 -33.96 -6.28 -16.96
C LEU A 8 -34.22 -5.26 -15.84
N LYS A 9 -34.53 -5.76 -14.64
CA LYS A 9 -34.71 -4.94 -13.43
C LYS A 9 -33.35 -4.39 -12.98
N ILE A 10 -33.14 -3.09 -13.16
CA ILE A 10 -31.97 -2.27 -12.74
C ILE A 10 -31.94 -2.05 -11.19
N GLY A 11 -32.54 -2.94 -10.41
CA GLY A 11 -32.86 -2.69 -9.00
C GLY A 11 -31.79 -3.04 -7.95
N ARG A 12 -30.57 -3.47 -8.32
CA ARG A 12 -29.55 -3.93 -7.33
C ARG A 12 -28.23 -3.16 -7.36
N PHE A 13 -28.03 -2.23 -8.29
CA PHE A 13 -26.77 -1.48 -8.42
C PHE A 13 -26.78 -0.17 -7.60
N ILE A 14 -27.96 0.41 -7.33
CA ILE A 14 -28.09 1.72 -6.66
C ILE A 14 -27.90 1.63 -5.14
N LEU A 15 -28.08 0.45 -4.52
CA LEU A 15 -27.94 0.31 -3.06
C LEU A 15 -26.48 0.32 -2.57
N PHE A 16 -25.52 -0.01 -3.44
CA PHE A 16 -24.09 -0.12 -3.10
C PHE A 16 -23.37 1.23 -3.06
N LEU A 17 -23.76 2.18 -3.92
CA LEU A 17 -23.22 3.55 -3.92
C LEU A 17 -23.58 4.30 -2.62
N ILE A 18 -24.73 3.98 -2.02
CA ILE A 18 -25.21 4.58 -0.76
C ILE A 18 -24.38 4.11 0.43
N PHE A 19 -23.84 2.88 0.39
CA PHE A 19 -23.01 2.36 1.49
C PHE A 19 -21.62 3.01 1.52
N PHE A 20 -20.99 3.23 0.36
CA PHE A 20 -19.68 3.88 0.29
C PHE A 20 -19.77 5.38 0.59
N THR A 21 -20.78 6.08 0.04
CA THR A 21 -21.04 7.49 0.37
C THR A 21 -21.48 7.65 1.83
N GLY A 22 -22.21 6.69 2.41
CA GLY A 22 -22.55 6.66 3.84
C GLY A 22 -21.36 6.45 4.77
N ILE A 23 -20.39 5.61 4.38
CA ILE A 23 -19.13 5.40 5.12
C ILE A 23 -18.24 6.65 5.05
N VAL A 24 -18.09 7.25 3.86
CA VAL A 24 -17.36 8.52 3.68
C VAL A 24 -18.05 9.67 4.44
N TYR A 25 -19.38 9.77 4.38
CA TYR A 25 -20.16 10.78 5.11
C TYR A 25 -20.08 10.57 6.64
N GLY A 26 -20.12 9.32 7.11
CA GLY A 26 -19.94 8.95 8.51
C GLY A 26 -18.54 9.31 9.04
N ALA A 27 -17.49 9.05 8.27
CA ALA A 27 -16.12 9.43 8.58
C ALA A 27 -15.93 10.96 8.61
N VAL A 28 -16.57 11.69 7.68
CA VAL A 28 -16.54 13.16 7.63
C VAL A 28 -17.27 13.80 8.81
N GLN A 29 -18.48 13.33 9.16
CA GLN A 29 -19.23 13.88 10.30
C GLN A 29 -18.59 13.54 11.65
N ALA A 30 -17.97 12.36 11.78
CA ALA A 30 -17.14 12.03 12.94
C ALA A 30 -15.87 12.91 12.97
N GLY A 31 -15.23 13.15 11.82
CA GLY A 31 -14.10 14.06 11.67
C GLY A 31 -14.40 15.49 12.13
N TYR A 32 -15.56 16.04 11.75
CA TYR A 32 -15.99 17.38 12.20
C TYR A 32 -16.30 17.45 13.71
N ARG A 33 -16.86 16.40 14.31
CA ARG A 33 -17.12 16.35 15.77
C ARG A 33 -15.85 16.12 16.60
N VAL A 34 -14.84 15.47 16.04
CA VAL A 34 -13.53 15.25 16.68
C VAL A 34 -12.64 16.50 16.53
N TYR A 35 -12.75 17.23 15.42
CA TYR A 35 -11.97 18.44 15.15
C TYR A 35 -12.16 19.53 16.24
N SER A 36 -13.35 19.65 16.83
CA SER A 36 -13.61 20.62 17.90
C SER A 36 -13.21 20.16 19.31
N VAL A 37 -12.86 18.88 19.50
CA VAL A 37 -12.47 18.30 20.80
C VAL A 37 -10.97 17.99 20.87
N VAL A 38 -10.30 17.74 19.74
CA VAL A 38 -8.89 17.27 19.70
C VAL A 38 -7.87 18.41 19.50
N SER A 39 -8.27 19.64 19.22
CA SER A 39 -7.34 20.79 19.12
C SER A 39 -6.62 21.15 20.44
N ASN A 40 -6.95 20.46 21.56
CA ASN A 40 -6.29 20.64 22.85
C ASN A 40 -5.54 19.39 23.37
N LEU A 41 -5.32 18.37 22.54
CA LEU A 41 -4.55 17.19 22.94
C LEU A 41 -3.15 17.23 22.31
N ASN A 42 -2.15 17.54 23.13
CA ASN A 42 -0.75 17.30 22.81
C ASN A 42 -0.54 15.79 22.69
N TRP A 43 -0.47 15.28 21.45
CA TRP A 43 -0.04 13.93 21.17
C TRP A 43 1.48 13.87 21.37
N ASN A 44 1.90 13.39 22.54
CA ASN A 44 3.29 13.07 22.80
C ASN A 44 3.63 11.79 22.01
N THR A 45 4.31 11.94 20.87
CA THR A 45 4.72 10.83 19.97
C THR A 45 5.96 10.07 20.45
N ASN A 46 6.42 10.31 21.66
CA ASN A 46 7.55 9.59 22.24
C ASN A 46 7.12 8.24 22.83
N GLY A 47 6.76 7.30 21.97
CA GLY A 47 6.83 5.87 22.26
C GLY A 47 8.18 5.33 21.76
N PRO A 48 8.77 4.30 22.39
CA PRO A 48 10.07 3.80 22.00
C PRO A 48 9.94 3.03 20.67
N HIS A 49 10.16 3.70 19.54
CA HIS A 49 10.38 3.04 18.25
C HIS A 49 11.81 2.49 18.20
N ASN A 50 12.12 1.55 19.09
CA ASN A 50 13.29 0.68 18.92
C ASN A 50 12.75 -0.65 18.40
N SER A 51 12.70 -0.84 17.08
CA SER A 51 12.70 -2.18 16.50
C SER A 51 14.07 -2.78 16.81
N PRO A 52 14.24 -3.71 17.78
CA PRO A 52 15.55 -3.90 18.41
C PRO A 52 16.66 -4.48 17.53
N ASN A 53 16.40 -4.82 16.26
CA ASN A 53 17.31 -5.63 15.44
C ASN A 53 17.47 -5.16 13.98
N ILE A 54 17.15 -3.90 13.63
CA ILE A 54 17.50 -3.37 12.30
C ILE A 54 18.79 -2.54 12.37
N SER A 55 19.73 -2.83 11.47
CA SER A 55 20.92 -2.01 11.23
C SER A 55 20.86 -1.48 9.81
N ILE A 56 21.03 -0.17 9.63
CA ILE A 56 21.04 0.50 8.33
C ILE A 56 22.38 1.22 8.20
N THR A 57 23.21 0.75 7.28
CA THR A 57 24.54 1.29 7.02
C THR A 57 24.76 1.48 5.52
N ASN A 58 25.87 2.11 5.15
CA ASN A 58 26.26 2.26 3.75
C ASN A 58 27.55 1.48 3.54
N ARG A 59 27.65 0.78 2.41
CA ARG A 59 28.87 0.11 1.96
C ARG A 59 29.34 0.78 0.68
N GLU A 60 30.58 1.28 0.70
CA GLU A 60 31.23 1.76 -0.51
C GLU A 60 31.36 0.59 -1.49
N PHE A 61 30.91 0.80 -2.72
CA PHE A 61 30.97 -0.20 -3.75
C PHE A 61 32.44 -0.47 -4.10
N SER A 62 32.93 -1.66 -3.75
CA SER A 62 34.22 -2.13 -4.22
C SER A 62 34.00 -2.99 -5.47
N GLU A 63 34.40 -2.49 -6.63
CA GLU A 63 34.35 -3.22 -7.90
C GLU A 63 35.15 -4.53 -7.80
N ASN A 64 34.44 -5.65 -7.80
CA ASN A 64 34.86 -6.78 -8.60
C ASN A 64 33.83 -6.91 -9.72
N GLU A 65 34.11 -6.33 -10.90
CA GLU A 65 33.23 -6.42 -12.09
C GLU A 65 32.82 -7.87 -12.42
N ASN A 66 33.61 -8.84 -11.95
CA ASN A 66 33.31 -10.26 -12.09
C ASN A 66 32.11 -10.76 -11.27
N ASP A 67 31.58 -9.99 -10.31
CA ASP A 67 30.52 -10.46 -9.40
C ASP A 67 29.10 -10.09 -9.90
N TYR A 68 29.00 -9.21 -10.91
CA TYR A 68 27.75 -8.72 -11.45
C TYR A 68 27.50 -9.16 -12.90
N THR A 69 26.23 -9.32 -13.24
CA THR A 69 25.71 -9.47 -14.60
C THR A 69 24.61 -8.43 -14.84
N TYR A 70 23.97 -8.44 -16.00
CA TYR A 70 22.96 -7.45 -16.37
C TYR A 70 21.65 -8.11 -16.79
N VAL A 71 20.55 -7.54 -16.32
CA VAL A 71 19.19 -7.82 -16.80
C VAL A 71 18.73 -6.62 -17.61
N THR A 72 18.29 -6.86 -18.85
CA THR A 72 17.72 -5.80 -19.70
C THR A 72 16.24 -5.63 -19.38
N MET A 73 15.88 -4.47 -18.87
CA MET A 73 14.51 -4.02 -18.62
C MET A 73 14.02 -3.15 -19.78
N LEU A 74 12.72 -3.11 -20.00
CA LEU A 74 12.10 -2.16 -20.92
C LEU A 74 11.83 -0.82 -20.21
N PRO A 75 11.82 0.33 -20.91
CA PRO A 75 11.49 1.61 -20.30
C PRO A 75 10.15 1.64 -19.56
N GLU A 76 9.14 0.91 -20.05
CA GLU A 76 7.83 0.78 -19.39
C GLU A 76 7.86 -0.01 -18.07
N ASP A 77 8.90 -0.83 -17.85
CA ASP A 77 9.03 -1.63 -16.62
C ASP A 77 9.33 -0.77 -15.39
N ILE A 78 9.68 0.53 -15.55
CA ILE A 78 9.80 1.46 -14.42
C ILE A 78 8.49 1.55 -13.61
N SER A 79 7.36 1.19 -14.21
CA SER A 79 6.04 1.19 -13.59
C SER A 79 5.61 -0.16 -13.00
N LYS A 80 6.54 -1.13 -12.90
CA LYS A 80 6.31 -2.47 -12.35
C LYS A 80 7.13 -2.71 -11.09
N GLY A 81 6.62 -3.59 -10.21
CA GLY A 81 7.30 -4.00 -8.98
C GLY A 81 6.68 -3.41 -7.72
N SER A 82 7.22 -3.79 -6.55
CA SER A 82 6.64 -3.48 -5.25
C SER A 82 6.84 -2.02 -4.80
N LEU A 83 7.82 -1.31 -5.36
CA LEU A 83 8.24 0.04 -4.97
C LEU A 83 7.77 1.14 -5.93
N ILE A 84 6.82 0.84 -6.79
CA ILE A 84 6.26 1.86 -7.69
C ILE A 84 5.54 2.95 -6.88
N LEU A 85 5.95 4.20 -7.06
CA LEU A 85 5.29 5.36 -6.50
C LEU A 85 4.09 5.73 -7.35
N VAL A 86 2.89 5.49 -6.82
CA VAL A 86 1.63 5.87 -7.48
C VAL A 86 0.95 6.91 -6.61
N ASN A 87 0.80 8.11 -7.17
CA ASN A 87 0.11 9.24 -6.54
C ASN A 87 -0.44 10.20 -7.62
N ASN A 88 -0.86 11.41 -7.23
CA ASN A 88 -1.45 12.37 -8.17
C ASN A 88 -0.43 13.00 -9.14
N GLU A 89 0.88 12.84 -8.89
CA GLU A 89 1.98 13.30 -9.73
C GLU A 89 2.50 12.16 -10.63
N TYR A 90 2.75 11.00 -10.04
CA TYR A 90 3.22 9.79 -10.73
C TYR A 90 2.06 8.81 -10.90
N LEU A 91 1.42 8.85 -12.08
CA LEU A 91 0.29 7.98 -12.37
C LEU A 91 0.76 6.58 -12.72
N TYR A 92 -0.05 5.59 -12.37
CA TYR A 92 0.09 4.23 -12.86
C TYR A 92 -0.33 4.16 -14.35
N PRO A 93 0.52 3.69 -15.26
CA PRO A 93 0.29 3.82 -16.70
C PRO A 93 -0.75 2.84 -17.28
N LEU A 94 -1.44 2.05 -16.44
CA LEU A 94 -2.52 1.11 -16.82
C LEU A 94 -2.13 0.07 -17.89
N VAL A 95 -0.84 -0.08 -18.18
CA VAL A 95 -0.33 -1.04 -19.17
C VAL A 95 -0.08 -2.37 -18.46
N ASP A 96 -0.75 -3.41 -18.94
CA ASP A 96 -0.66 -4.81 -18.50
C ASP A 96 -1.00 -5.02 -17.01
N GLN A 97 -2.25 -5.46 -16.78
CA GLN A 97 -2.84 -5.57 -15.45
C GLN A 97 -2.03 -6.54 -14.60
N THR A 98 -1.55 -6.07 -13.44
CA THR A 98 -0.98 -6.93 -12.40
C THR A 98 -1.86 -8.17 -12.23
N GLU A 99 -1.28 -9.37 -12.28
CA GLU A 99 -2.04 -10.62 -12.15
C GLU A 99 -2.72 -10.64 -10.77
N CYS A 100 -4.00 -10.27 -10.75
CA CYS A 100 -4.80 -10.20 -9.55
C CYS A 100 -5.67 -11.45 -9.43
N VAL A 101 -5.75 -11.99 -8.22
CA VAL A 101 -6.61 -13.14 -7.89
C VAL A 101 -7.58 -12.76 -6.78
N SER A 102 -8.69 -13.49 -6.66
CA SER A 102 -9.62 -13.28 -5.57
C SER A 102 -8.97 -13.58 -4.23
N LEU A 103 -8.89 -12.58 -3.34
CA LEU A 103 -8.37 -12.80 -1.99
C LEU A 103 -9.24 -13.78 -1.21
N PHE A 104 -10.54 -13.88 -1.53
CA PHE A 104 -11.45 -14.80 -0.88
C PHE A 104 -11.02 -16.27 -1.03
N ASP A 105 -10.41 -16.63 -2.17
CA ASP A 105 -10.00 -18.00 -2.46
C ASP A 105 -8.71 -18.41 -1.72
N TYR A 106 -7.89 -17.42 -1.33
CA TYR A 106 -6.56 -17.64 -0.74
C TYR A 106 -6.41 -17.12 0.68
N LYS A 107 -7.45 -16.50 1.25
CA LYS A 107 -7.40 -15.96 2.61
C LYS A 107 -7.24 -17.07 3.66
N SER A 108 -6.57 -16.74 4.74
CA SER A 108 -6.59 -17.56 5.95
C SER A 108 -7.97 -17.58 6.63
N LEU A 109 -8.11 -18.43 7.64
CA LEU A 109 -9.33 -18.53 8.44
C LEU A 109 -9.46 -17.42 9.49
N ASN A 110 -8.48 -16.53 9.67
CA ASN A 110 -8.43 -15.64 10.83
C ASN A 110 -8.89 -14.20 10.56
N TYR A 111 -9.38 -13.92 9.35
CA TYR A 111 -9.99 -12.65 8.99
C TYR A 111 -11.10 -12.82 7.95
N ASN A 112 -11.83 -11.73 7.70
CA ASN A 112 -12.92 -11.67 6.72
C ASN A 112 -12.47 -10.96 5.44
N VAL A 113 -13.13 -11.30 4.33
CA VAL A 113 -13.02 -10.58 3.06
C VAL A 113 -14.45 -10.27 2.63
N LYS A 114 -14.70 -9.03 2.20
CA LYS A 114 -16.04 -8.52 1.90
C LYS A 114 -16.83 -9.44 0.97
N ASP A 115 -16.20 -9.87 -0.12
CA ASP A 115 -16.77 -10.77 -1.13
C ASP A 115 -15.67 -11.35 -2.04
N THR A 116 -16.07 -12.22 -2.97
CA THR A 116 -15.16 -12.84 -3.95
C THR A 116 -14.62 -11.87 -5.01
N LEU A 117 -15.10 -10.63 -5.05
CA LEU A 117 -14.66 -9.60 -6.01
C LEU A 117 -13.50 -8.75 -5.47
N VAL A 118 -13.16 -8.89 -4.18
CA VAL A 118 -11.92 -8.32 -3.65
C VAL A 118 -10.74 -9.12 -4.21
N THR A 119 -10.10 -8.57 -5.25
CA THR A 119 -8.91 -9.16 -5.86
C THR A 119 -7.64 -8.43 -5.41
N VAL A 120 -6.50 -9.11 -5.39
CA VAL A 120 -5.20 -8.54 -5.02
C VAL A 120 -4.08 -9.17 -5.86
N SER A 121 -2.92 -8.52 -5.94
CA SER A 121 -1.71 -9.15 -6.48
C SER A 121 -1.38 -10.41 -5.69
N LYS A 122 -1.02 -11.51 -6.37
CA LYS A 122 -0.60 -12.75 -5.70
C LYS A 122 0.55 -12.52 -4.71
N THR A 123 1.43 -11.57 -5.00
CA THR A 123 2.60 -11.20 -4.18
C THR A 123 2.21 -10.87 -2.73
N ILE A 124 1.01 -10.33 -2.50
CA ILE A 124 0.63 -9.85 -1.16
C ILE A 124 -0.18 -10.87 -0.35
N ILE A 125 -0.58 -12.01 -0.94
CA ILE A 125 -1.44 -13.01 -0.28
C ILE A 125 -0.76 -13.57 0.98
N ASP A 126 0.42 -14.16 0.81
CA ASP A 126 1.15 -14.78 1.92
C ASP A 126 1.52 -13.77 3.00
N PRO A 127 2.09 -12.59 2.65
CA PRO A 127 2.35 -11.55 3.64
C PRO A 127 1.11 -11.07 4.39
N LEU A 128 -0.02 -10.85 3.69
CA LEU A 128 -1.27 -10.41 4.31
C LEU A 128 -1.86 -11.47 5.24
N ASN A 129 -1.86 -12.73 4.82
CA ASN A 129 -2.29 -13.86 5.64
C ASN A 129 -1.46 -13.95 6.92
N ARG A 130 -0.13 -13.91 6.83
CA ARG A 130 0.76 -13.96 8.00
C ARG A 130 0.51 -12.79 8.95
N MET A 131 0.34 -11.57 8.43
CA MET A 131 0.06 -10.38 9.24
C MET A 131 -1.23 -10.54 10.05
N LEU A 132 -2.33 -10.95 9.39
CA LEU A 132 -3.64 -11.06 10.03
C LEU A 132 -3.76 -12.31 10.92
N ASP A 133 -3.03 -13.38 10.61
CA ASP A 133 -2.91 -14.55 11.46
C ASP A 133 -2.18 -14.23 12.77
N ASP A 134 -1.08 -13.48 12.72
CA ASP A 134 -0.34 -13.10 13.91
C ASP A 134 -1.10 -12.05 14.75
N PHE A 135 -1.84 -11.14 14.10
CA PHE A 135 -2.81 -10.30 14.79
C PHE A 135 -3.84 -11.13 15.57
N TYR A 136 -4.46 -12.13 14.92
CA TYR A 136 -5.41 -13.03 15.57
C TYR A 136 -4.77 -13.82 16.70
N LYS A 137 -3.58 -14.42 16.52
CA LYS A 137 -2.87 -15.14 17.58
C LYS A 137 -2.62 -14.25 18.81
N SER A 138 -2.35 -12.96 18.60
CA SER A 138 -2.02 -12.03 19.69
C SER A 138 -3.23 -11.36 20.37
N THR A 139 -4.43 -11.46 19.81
CA THR A 139 -5.63 -10.74 20.30
C THR A 139 -6.88 -11.61 20.43
N GLY A 140 -6.96 -12.72 19.69
CA GLY A 140 -8.17 -13.51 19.50
C GLY A 140 -9.21 -12.86 18.58
N LEU A 141 -8.92 -11.71 17.97
CA LEU A 141 -9.87 -10.96 17.14
C LEU A 141 -9.82 -11.39 15.67
N LYS A 142 -10.96 -11.86 15.16
CA LYS A 142 -11.18 -12.21 13.74
C LYS A 142 -11.98 -11.13 12.97
N THR A 143 -12.18 -9.97 13.59
CA THR A 143 -13.09 -8.92 13.11
C THR A 143 -12.55 -8.12 11.94
N VAL A 144 -11.25 -8.20 11.62
CA VAL A 144 -10.67 -7.50 10.47
C VAL A 144 -11.32 -8.01 9.19
N ASN A 145 -11.73 -7.07 8.34
CA ASN A 145 -12.39 -7.34 7.08
C ASN A 145 -11.71 -6.57 5.94
N VAL A 146 -11.18 -7.28 4.95
CA VAL A 146 -10.61 -6.64 3.77
C VAL A 146 -11.74 -6.24 2.82
N VAL A 147 -11.92 -4.93 2.63
CA VAL A 147 -13.06 -4.36 1.88
C VAL A 147 -12.70 -3.91 0.47
N SER A 148 -11.43 -3.65 0.21
CA SER A 148 -10.92 -3.26 -1.10
C SER A 148 -9.52 -3.82 -1.33
N GLY A 149 -9.26 -4.20 -2.58
CA GLY A 149 -7.95 -4.58 -3.10
C GLY A 149 -7.75 -3.85 -4.42
N PHE A 150 -7.50 -4.57 -5.52
CA PHE A 150 -7.40 -4.00 -6.86
C PHE A 150 -8.66 -3.23 -7.29
N ARG A 151 -8.45 -2.09 -7.95
CA ARG A 151 -9.52 -1.29 -8.57
C ARG A 151 -9.15 -1.01 -10.02
N THR A 152 -10.11 -1.18 -10.94
CA THR A 152 -9.92 -0.76 -12.33
C THR A 152 -9.91 0.77 -12.43
N TYR A 153 -9.39 1.28 -13.54
CA TYR A 153 -9.41 2.72 -13.82
C TYR A 153 -10.84 3.28 -13.81
N GLU A 154 -11.77 2.61 -14.47
CA GLU A 154 -13.16 3.05 -14.61
C GLU A 154 -13.87 3.09 -13.27
N PHE A 155 -13.59 2.11 -12.40
CA PHE A 155 -14.13 2.13 -11.04
C PHE A 155 -13.58 3.32 -10.25
N GLN A 156 -12.27 3.58 -10.30
CA GLN A 156 -11.67 4.75 -9.64
C GLN A 156 -12.20 6.07 -10.21
N GLU A 157 -12.43 6.15 -11.52
CA GLU A 157 -13.06 7.31 -12.17
C GLU A 157 -14.47 7.57 -11.66
N SER A 158 -15.29 6.52 -11.54
CA SER A 158 -16.63 6.67 -10.96
C SER A 158 -16.60 7.22 -9.53
N LEU A 159 -15.71 6.69 -8.68
CA LEU A 159 -15.55 7.17 -7.30
C LEU A 159 -15.10 8.63 -7.25
N TYR A 160 -14.13 9.01 -8.08
CA TYR A 160 -13.62 10.37 -8.13
C TYR A 160 -14.70 11.35 -8.59
N LEU A 161 -15.43 11.04 -9.67
CA LEU A 161 -16.49 11.91 -10.19
C LEU A 161 -17.65 12.08 -9.19
N ASP A 162 -18.02 11.01 -8.49
CA ASP A 162 -19.06 11.07 -7.46
C ASP A 162 -18.63 11.95 -6.27
N GLU A 163 -17.36 11.90 -5.87
CA GLU A 163 -16.81 12.73 -4.79
C GLU A 163 -16.71 14.21 -5.21
N VAL A 164 -16.23 14.48 -6.43
CA VAL A 164 -16.19 15.83 -7.01
C VAL A 164 -17.59 16.44 -7.04
N LYS A 165 -18.60 15.66 -7.44
CA LYS A 165 -19.99 16.10 -7.48
C LYS A 165 -20.53 16.46 -6.09
N GLN A 166 -20.07 15.78 -5.04
CA GLN A 166 -20.55 15.98 -3.67
C GLN A 166 -19.82 17.10 -2.93
N LYS A 167 -18.50 17.22 -3.10
CA LYS A 167 -17.64 18.08 -2.27
C LYS A 167 -16.87 19.14 -3.06
N GLY A 168 -16.91 19.08 -4.39
CA GLY A 168 -16.07 19.89 -5.26
C GLY A 168 -14.67 19.29 -5.45
N GLU A 169 -14.00 19.69 -6.52
CA GLU A 169 -12.75 19.06 -6.97
C GLU A 169 -11.60 19.19 -5.97
N ALA A 170 -11.46 20.37 -5.34
CA ALA A 170 -10.38 20.63 -4.39
C ALA A 170 -10.45 19.72 -3.16
N GLU A 171 -11.65 19.46 -2.63
CA GLU A 171 -11.83 18.56 -1.49
C GLU A 171 -11.79 17.08 -1.92
N ALA A 172 -12.32 16.75 -3.10
CA ALA A 172 -12.29 15.38 -3.62
C ALA A 172 -10.85 14.85 -3.76
N LYS A 173 -9.93 15.66 -4.30
CA LYS A 173 -8.51 15.26 -4.48
C LYS A 173 -7.77 14.92 -3.19
N ARG A 174 -8.27 15.38 -2.03
CA ARG A 174 -7.66 15.08 -0.71
C ARG A 174 -8.02 13.70 -0.18
N TRP A 175 -9.15 13.14 -0.61
CA TRP A 175 -9.70 11.88 -0.10
C TRP A 175 -9.74 10.77 -1.15
N VAL A 176 -9.87 11.14 -2.42
CA VAL A 176 -9.99 10.19 -3.52
C VAL A 176 -8.93 10.54 -4.56
N ALA A 177 -7.94 9.66 -4.69
CA ALA A 177 -6.95 9.79 -5.74
C ALA A 177 -7.62 9.85 -7.12
N ARG A 178 -7.08 10.70 -8.01
CA ARG A 178 -7.56 10.77 -9.39
C ARG A 178 -7.36 9.42 -10.08
N PRO A 179 -8.12 9.11 -11.15
CA PRO A 179 -7.90 7.90 -11.94
C PRO A 179 -6.44 7.82 -12.42
N GLY A 180 -5.82 6.64 -12.26
CA GLY A 180 -4.38 6.43 -12.48
C GLY A 180 -3.50 6.77 -11.26
N GLY A 181 -3.92 7.67 -10.37
CA GLY A 181 -3.18 8.03 -9.15
C GLY A 181 -3.51 7.17 -7.93
N SER A 182 -4.39 6.18 -8.07
CA SER A 182 -4.79 5.28 -6.98
C SER A 182 -3.86 4.07 -6.90
N GLU A 183 -3.26 3.83 -5.74
CA GLU A 183 -2.44 2.63 -5.51
C GLU A 183 -3.23 1.33 -5.66
N HIS A 184 -4.56 1.36 -5.55
CA HIS A 184 -5.38 0.18 -5.81
C HIS A 184 -5.28 -0.30 -7.26
N HIS A 185 -4.84 0.51 -8.22
CA HIS A 185 -4.56 0.03 -9.58
C HIS A 185 -3.42 -0.99 -9.62
N THR A 186 -2.55 -1.00 -8.62
CA THR A 186 -1.39 -1.91 -8.55
C THR A 186 -1.76 -3.29 -7.99
N GLY A 187 -2.91 -3.42 -7.31
CA GLY A 187 -3.24 -4.62 -6.54
C GLY A 187 -2.34 -4.87 -5.31
N LEU A 188 -1.43 -3.94 -4.98
CA LEU A 188 -0.53 -4.00 -3.82
C LEU A 188 -1.09 -3.26 -2.59
N ALA A 189 -2.24 -2.60 -2.72
CA ALA A 189 -2.90 -1.88 -1.65
C ALA A 189 -4.20 -2.57 -1.22
N VAL A 190 -4.47 -2.54 0.10
CA VAL A 190 -5.68 -3.09 0.70
C VAL A 190 -6.28 -2.12 1.72
N ASP A 191 -7.61 -2.10 1.76
CA ASP A 191 -8.37 -1.35 2.75
C ASP A 191 -9.02 -2.28 3.77
N PHE A 192 -8.94 -1.91 5.04
CA PHE A 192 -9.59 -2.62 6.14
C PHE A 192 -10.86 -1.93 6.64
N SER A 193 -11.83 -2.75 7.02
CA SER A 193 -12.92 -2.39 7.92
C SER A 193 -13.01 -3.44 9.04
N LEU A 194 -14.00 -3.27 9.92
CA LEU A 194 -14.34 -4.26 10.93
C LEU A 194 -15.69 -4.89 10.61
N PHE A 195 -15.78 -6.21 10.76
CA PHE A 195 -17.01 -6.99 10.62
C PHE A 195 -17.15 -7.95 11.81
N PHE A 196 -18.25 -7.82 12.54
CA PHE A 196 -18.48 -8.53 13.80
C PHE A 196 -19.46 -9.70 13.60
N ASN A 197 -19.36 -10.71 14.46
CA ASN A 197 -20.21 -11.93 14.39
C ASN A 197 -21.71 -11.65 14.52
N ASN A 198 -22.10 -10.52 15.11
CA ASN A 198 -23.50 -10.08 15.19
C ASN A 198 -24.01 -9.42 13.89
N GLY A 199 -23.20 -9.40 12.82
CA GLY A 199 -23.53 -8.82 11.52
C GLY A 199 -23.31 -7.31 11.41
N THR A 200 -22.82 -6.65 12.46
CA THR A 200 -22.50 -5.22 12.42
C THR A 200 -21.13 -4.97 11.80
N SER A 201 -20.93 -3.77 11.27
CA SER A 201 -19.65 -3.32 10.73
C SER A 201 -19.24 -1.98 11.36
N ALA A 202 -17.93 -1.73 11.38
CA ALA A 202 -17.36 -0.46 11.80
C ALA A 202 -16.18 -0.07 10.91
N THR A 203 -15.84 1.22 10.93
CA THR A 203 -14.62 1.73 10.31
C THR A 203 -13.40 1.20 11.06
N TYR A 204 -12.36 0.84 10.32
CA TYR A 204 -11.05 0.56 10.91
C TYR A 204 -10.35 1.88 11.23
N ASP A 205 -9.98 2.10 12.49
CA ASP A 205 -9.32 3.34 12.94
C ASP A 205 -7.91 3.12 13.52
N GLY A 206 -7.42 1.88 13.52
CA GLY A 206 -6.10 1.51 14.04
C GLY A 206 -5.94 1.73 15.55
N LYS A 207 -7.03 1.82 16.33
CA LYS A 207 -6.98 2.04 17.78
C LYS A 207 -7.25 0.77 18.57
N GLY A 208 -6.95 0.82 19.87
CA GLY A 208 -7.09 -0.33 20.78
C GLY A 208 -6.23 -1.50 20.32
N ASP A 209 -6.78 -2.72 20.31
CA ASP A 209 -6.07 -3.90 19.86
C ASP A 209 -5.62 -3.81 18.40
N TYR A 210 -6.36 -3.13 17.53
CA TYR A 210 -6.03 -2.99 16.11
C TYR A 210 -4.76 -2.18 15.86
N ARG A 211 -4.30 -1.38 16.85
CA ARG A 211 -3.00 -0.69 16.77
C ARG A 211 -1.87 -1.68 16.52
N LYS A 212 -1.99 -2.93 16.99
CA LYS A 212 -1.01 -3.99 16.73
C LYS A 212 -0.80 -4.26 15.25
N ILE A 213 -1.81 -4.08 14.38
CA ILE A 213 -1.62 -4.23 12.94
C ILE A 213 -0.75 -3.07 12.43
N ASN A 214 -1.10 -1.82 12.77
CA ASN A 214 -0.33 -0.64 12.35
C ASN A 214 1.13 -0.72 12.84
N ASP A 215 1.33 -1.14 14.09
CA ASP A 215 2.66 -1.26 14.71
C ASP A 215 3.50 -2.42 14.16
N ASN A 216 2.88 -3.43 13.52
CA ASN A 216 3.59 -4.64 13.06
C ASN A 216 3.50 -4.90 11.55
N ALA A 217 2.74 -4.10 10.79
CA ALA A 217 2.52 -4.31 9.36
C ALA A 217 3.84 -4.39 8.56
N HIS A 218 4.84 -3.60 8.97
CA HIS A 218 6.16 -3.58 8.35
C HIS A 218 6.89 -4.92 8.43
N LYS A 219 6.59 -5.75 9.44
CA LYS A 219 7.16 -7.09 9.57
C LYS A 219 6.72 -8.05 8.46
N TYR A 220 5.74 -7.66 7.68
CA TYR A 220 5.18 -8.41 6.56
C TYR A 220 5.27 -7.62 5.25
N GLY A 221 6.07 -6.56 5.18
CA GLY A 221 6.21 -5.80 3.94
C GLY A 221 5.14 -4.73 3.71
N PHE A 222 4.25 -4.47 4.67
CA PHE A 222 3.20 -3.46 4.56
C PHE A 222 3.52 -2.19 5.35
N VAL A 223 3.04 -1.05 4.87
CA VAL A 223 3.06 0.23 5.59
C VAL A 223 1.65 0.83 5.62
N MET A 224 1.29 1.50 6.72
CA MET A 224 0.12 2.37 6.74
C MET A 224 0.47 3.60 5.90
N ARG A 225 -0.14 3.70 4.73
CA ARG A 225 0.41 4.52 3.64
C ARG A 225 0.17 6.02 3.82
N TYR A 226 -0.94 6.40 4.45
CA TYR A 226 -1.35 7.80 4.61
C TYR A 226 -1.42 8.18 6.10
N ASP A 227 -0.27 8.60 6.63
CA ASP A 227 -0.17 9.18 7.97
C ASP A 227 -0.58 10.67 7.95
N ARG A 228 -1.25 11.11 9.02
CA ARG A 228 -1.67 12.50 9.22
C ARG A 228 -0.51 13.50 9.11
N GLN A 229 0.67 13.13 9.58
CA GLN A 229 1.84 14.02 9.57
C GLN A 229 2.45 14.19 8.18
N LYS A 230 2.08 13.30 7.25
CA LYS A 230 2.63 13.23 5.89
C LYS A 230 1.64 13.70 4.82
N GLU A 231 0.47 14.24 5.19
CA GLU A 231 -0.58 14.69 4.24
C GLU A 231 -0.06 15.70 3.19
N ASN A 232 0.85 16.60 3.58
CA ASN A 232 1.43 17.58 2.66
C ASN A 232 2.39 16.95 1.63
N LEU A 233 2.92 15.76 1.91
CA LEU A 233 3.84 15.02 1.04
C LEU A 233 3.09 14.00 0.18
N THR A 234 2.14 13.27 0.77
CA THR A 234 1.33 12.26 0.06
C THR A 234 0.23 12.87 -0.80
N GLY A 235 -0.22 14.08 -0.43
CA GLY A 235 -1.38 14.74 -1.05
C GLY A 235 -2.73 14.10 -0.70
N ILE A 236 -2.74 13.13 0.23
CA ILE A 236 -3.93 12.39 0.67
C ILE A 236 -4.07 12.52 2.18
N ALA A 237 -5.31 12.72 2.65
CA ALA A 237 -5.65 12.83 4.05
C ALA A 237 -5.33 11.54 4.84
N HIS A 238 -5.30 11.62 6.17
CA HIS A 238 -5.05 10.44 7.00
C HIS A 238 -6.06 9.30 6.79
N GLU A 239 -5.55 8.13 6.41
CA GLU A 239 -6.33 6.90 6.20
C GLU A 239 -5.74 5.73 6.99
N PRO A 240 -6.17 5.52 8.26
CA PRO A 240 -5.63 4.45 9.09
C PRO A 240 -5.96 3.04 8.57
N TRP A 241 -6.87 2.92 7.61
CA TRP A 241 -7.32 1.66 7.00
C TRP A 241 -6.56 1.26 5.73
N HIS A 242 -5.82 2.16 5.10
CA HIS A 242 -5.17 1.93 3.79
C HIS A 242 -3.73 1.47 3.98
N PHE A 243 -3.45 0.22 3.61
CA PHE A 243 -2.13 -0.41 3.73
C PHE A 243 -1.55 -0.70 2.35
N ARG A 244 -0.29 -0.31 2.16
CA ARG A 244 0.48 -0.51 0.92
C ARG A 244 1.58 -1.53 1.14
N TYR A 245 1.65 -2.55 0.29
CA TYR A 245 2.80 -3.47 0.25
C TYR A 245 3.97 -2.84 -0.51
N VAL A 246 5.13 -2.83 0.13
CA VAL A 246 6.42 -2.36 -0.38
C VAL A 246 7.52 -3.42 -0.27
N GLY A 247 7.24 -4.53 0.43
CA GLY A 247 8.19 -5.63 0.63
C GLY A 247 9.16 -5.41 1.79
N ILE A 248 9.97 -6.44 2.05
CA ILE A 248 11.06 -6.44 3.03
C ILE A 248 12.39 -6.43 2.24
N PRO A 249 13.37 -5.60 2.64
CA PRO A 249 13.44 -4.86 3.91
C PRO A 249 12.87 -3.44 3.87
N HIS A 250 12.31 -3.02 2.73
CA HIS A 250 11.85 -1.65 2.47
C HIS A 250 10.93 -1.09 3.55
N SER A 251 9.89 -1.85 3.91
CA SER A 251 8.94 -1.47 4.96
C SER A 251 9.60 -1.27 6.33
N TYR A 252 10.65 -2.02 6.67
CA TYR A 252 11.39 -1.78 7.91
C TYR A 252 12.17 -0.47 7.86
N ILE A 253 12.84 -0.17 6.73
CA ILE A 253 13.55 1.11 6.56
C ILE A 253 12.56 2.28 6.69
N MET A 254 11.40 2.17 6.05
CA MET A 254 10.36 3.21 6.09
C MET A 254 9.89 3.47 7.52
N VAL A 255 9.69 2.43 8.33
CA VAL A 255 9.30 2.60 9.74
C VAL A 255 10.45 3.16 10.57
N GLU A 256 11.67 2.65 10.41
CA GLU A 256 12.85 3.09 11.18
C GLU A 256 13.21 4.56 10.91
N LYS A 257 12.97 5.02 9.67
CA LYS A 257 13.26 6.40 9.24
C LYS A 257 12.04 7.33 9.26
N ASP A 258 10.88 6.83 9.66
CA ASP A 258 9.60 7.55 9.62
C ASP A 258 9.31 8.18 8.22
N PHE A 259 9.47 7.37 7.17
CA PHE A 259 9.24 7.79 5.78
C PHE A 259 7.85 7.40 5.28
N CYS A 260 7.19 8.31 4.56
CA CYS A 260 6.19 7.92 3.57
C CYS A 260 6.87 7.39 2.29
N LEU A 261 6.10 6.80 1.37
CA LEU A 261 6.69 6.18 0.17
C LEU A 261 7.41 7.21 -0.70
N GLU A 262 6.89 8.43 -0.80
CA GLU A 262 7.53 9.55 -1.51
C GLU A 262 8.94 9.81 -0.99
N GLU A 263 9.09 10.06 0.32
CA GLU A 263 10.39 10.30 0.96
C GLU A 263 11.33 9.10 0.79
N TYR A 264 10.77 7.88 0.85
CA TYR A 264 11.56 6.67 0.71
C TYR A 264 12.13 6.48 -0.69
N ILE A 265 11.35 6.77 -1.74
CA ILE A 265 11.84 6.71 -3.12
C ILE A 265 12.92 7.75 -3.36
N ASP A 266 12.77 8.97 -2.84
CA ASP A 266 13.82 9.98 -2.93
C ASP A 266 15.08 9.59 -2.14
N TYR A 267 14.92 8.97 -0.97
CA TYR A 267 16.04 8.44 -0.19
C TYR A 267 16.81 7.36 -0.96
N LEU A 268 16.11 6.42 -1.59
CA LEU A 268 16.75 5.32 -2.34
C LEU A 268 17.54 5.79 -3.56
N ARG A 269 17.13 6.89 -4.20
CA ARG A 269 17.84 7.49 -5.34
C ARG A 269 19.27 7.95 -4.98
N GLY A 270 19.56 8.17 -3.70
CA GLY A 270 20.91 8.49 -3.23
C GLY A 270 21.92 7.34 -3.26
N PHE A 271 21.46 6.10 -3.49
CA PHE A 271 22.28 4.89 -3.47
C PHE A 271 22.50 4.34 -4.88
N GLU A 272 23.05 5.16 -5.77
CA GLU A 272 23.31 4.75 -7.15
C GLU A 272 24.30 3.57 -7.23
N TYR A 273 24.03 2.65 -8.15
CA TYR A 273 24.95 1.56 -8.46
C TYR A 273 26.34 2.11 -8.83
N GLY A 274 27.39 1.47 -8.29
CA GLY A 274 28.77 1.92 -8.50
C GLY A 274 29.24 2.99 -7.52
N LYS A 275 28.38 3.45 -6.59
CA LYS A 275 28.72 4.42 -5.54
C LYS A 275 28.63 3.79 -4.15
N ASN A 276 27.73 4.26 -3.30
CA ASN A 276 27.45 3.65 -2.00
C ASN A 276 26.14 2.88 -2.09
N HIS A 277 26.15 1.63 -1.66
CA HIS A 277 24.95 0.82 -1.56
C HIS A 277 24.43 0.85 -0.13
N LEU A 278 23.11 0.79 0.01
CA LEU A 278 22.44 0.72 1.29
C LEU A 278 22.48 -0.73 1.79
N ILE A 279 23.05 -0.96 2.96
CA ILE A 279 23.09 -2.27 3.61
C ILE A 279 22.12 -2.28 4.78
N VAL A 280 21.19 -3.23 4.75
CA VAL A 280 20.21 -3.43 5.81
C VAL A 280 20.41 -4.81 6.40
N THR A 281 20.56 -4.88 7.71
CA THR A 281 20.52 -6.15 8.43
C THR A 281 19.29 -6.17 9.30
N TYR A 282 18.49 -7.24 9.22
CA TYR A 282 17.39 -7.47 10.13
C TYR A 282 17.35 -8.95 10.54
N GLU A 283 17.40 -9.18 11.85
CA GLU A 283 17.67 -10.51 12.42
C GLU A 283 19.00 -11.07 11.85
N ASP A 284 18.97 -12.25 11.22
CA ASP A 284 20.13 -12.90 10.62
C ASP A 284 20.19 -12.73 9.09
N ARG A 285 19.44 -11.77 8.52
CA ARG A 285 19.37 -11.51 7.08
C ARG A 285 20.03 -10.19 6.73
N GLU A 286 20.91 -10.21 5.73
CA GLU A 286 21.50 -9.00 5.15
C GLU A 286 20.86 -8.73 3.78
N TYR A 287 20.64 -7.45 3.50
CA TYR A 287 20.15 -6.96 2.23
C TYR A 287 21.07 -5.86 1.72
N GLU A 288 21.29 -5.84 0.42
CA GLU A 288 21.99 -4.77 -0.26
C GLU A 288 21.03 -4.13 -1.26
N ILE A 289 20.91 -2.81 -1.21
CA ILE A 289 19.98 -2.04 -2.04
C ILE A 289 20.73 -0.95 -2.78
N TYR A 290 20.45 -0.83 -4.07
CA TYR A 290 20.97 0.23 -4.91
C TYR A 290 19.98 0.61 -6.02
N PHE A 291 20.20 1.79 -6.59
CA PHE A 291 19.37 2.42 -7.61
C PHE A 291 20.13 2.56 -8.93
N THR A 292 19.44 2.47 -10.06
CA THR A 292 19.98 2.80 -11.38
C THR A 292 18.91 3.39 -12.29
N THR A 293 19.30 4.36 -13.13
CA THR A 293 18.47 4.87 -14.23
C THR A 293 18.66 4.08 -15.52
N GLU A 294 19.63 3.17 -15.56
CA GLU A 294 19.96 2.38 -16.74
C GLU A 294 18.96 1.22 -16.93
N THR A 295 18.55 0.98 -18.16
CA THR A 295 17.70 -0.18 -18.51
C THR A 295 18.48 -1.50 -18.54
N ARG A 296 19.81 -1.44 -18.64
CA ARG A 296 20.69 -2.58 -18.38
C ARG A 296 20.99 -2.61 -16.89
N VAL A 297 20.09 -3.21 -16.12
CA VAL A 297 20.13 -3.21 -14.66
C VAL A 297 21.21 -4.19 -14.19
N PRO A 298 22.22 -3.72 -13.42
CA PRO A 298 23.24 -4.59 -12.85
C PRO A 298 22.64 -5.40 -11.69
N VAL A 299 22.92 -6.71 -11.68
CA VAL A 299 22.45 -7.66 -10.65
C VAL A 299 23.55 -8.64 -10.28
N PRO A 300 23.58 -9.17 -9.05
CA PRO A 300 24.59 -10.15 -8.66
C PRO A 300 24.42 -11.47 -9.43
N LYS A 301 25.54 -12.17 -9.72
CA LYS A 301 25.50 -13.46 -10.44
C LYS A 301 24.94 -14.60 -9.60
N ASP A 302 25.33 -14.66 -8.33
CA ASP A 302 25.15 -15.85 -7.48
C ASP A 302 24.27 -15.60 -6.26
N LEU A 303 23.57 -14.46 -6.20
CA LEU A 303 22.67 -14.10 -5.10
C LEU A 303 21.25 -13.88 -5.62
N PRO A 304 20.21 -14.20 -4.81
CA PRO A 304 18.85 -13.82 -5.11
C PRO A 304 18.72 -12.29 -5.12
N TYR A 305 17.85 -11.78 -5.99
CA TYR A 305 17.53 -10.36 -6.06
C TYR A 305 16.10 -10.14 -6.55
N ASP A 306 15.56 -8.97 -6.19
CA ASP A 306 14.36 -8.38 -6.77
C ASP A 306 14.74 -7.11 -7.54
N ILE A 307 14.03 -6.83 -8.63
CA ILE A 307 14.09 -5.54 -9.34
C ILE A 307 12.69 -4.92 -9.29
N SER A 308 12.60 -3.68 -8.82
CA SER A 308 11.39 -2.88 -8.90
C SER A 308 11.68 -1.58 -9.61
N GLY A 309 10.83 -1.21 -10.57
CA GLY A 309 10.73 0.19 -10.96
C GLY A 309 10.25 1.05 -9.79
N ASN A 310 10.56 2.34 -9.83
CA ASN A 310 10.07 3.32 -8.86
C ASN A 310 8.89 4.16 -9.38
N ASN A 311 8.48 3.97 -10.64
CA ASN A 311 7.48 4.74 -11.39
C ASN A 311 7.81 6.22 -11.59
N VAL A 312 9.09 6.59 -11.41
CA VAL A 312 9.59 7.96 -11.54
C VAL A 312 10.64 8.01 -12.63
N ASP A 313 11.78 7.35 -12.45
CA ASP A 313 12.97 7.54 -13.27
C ASP A 313 13.93 6.34 -13.36
N GLY A 314 13.68 5.23 -12.64
CA GLY A 314 14.60 4.10 -12.70
C GLY A 314 14.16 2.87 -11.92
N PHE A 315 15.16 2.05 -11.62
CA PHE A 315 15.02 0.74 -10.98
C PHE A 315 15.78 0.68 -9.67
N ILE A 316 15.16 0.03 -8.69
CA ILE A 316 15.71 -0.31 -7.39
C ILE A 316 15.98 -1.82 -7.40
N VAL A 317 17.19 -2.21 -7.09
CA VAL A 317 17.58 -3.61 -6.92
C VAL A 317 17.74 -3.91 -5.44
N THR A 318 17.16 -5.01 -5.00
CA THR A 318 17.28 -5.52 -3.63
C THR A 318 17.90 -6.90 -3.70
N VAL A 319 19.13 -7.02 -3.22
CA VAL A 319 19.89 -8.27 -3.16
C VAL A 319 19.72 -8.91 -1.79
N TYR A 320 19.50 -10.22 -1.76
CA TYR A 320 19.36 -11.03 -0.55
C TYR A 320 20.70 -11.73 -0.28
N ARG A 321 21.33 -11.46 0.87
CA ARG A 321 22.66 -11.98 1.25
C ARG A 321 22.60 -13.03 2.34
#